data_AF-A0A1F2SVJ6-F1
#
_entry.id   AF-A0A1F2SVJ6-F1
#
_cell.length_a   1.000
_cell.length_b   1.000
_cell.length_c   1.000
_cell.angle_alpha   90.00
_cell.angle_beta   90.00
_cell.angle_gamma   90.00
#
_symmetry.space_group_name_H-M   'P 1'
#
loop_
_entity.id
_entity.type
_entity.pdbx_description
1 polymer ?
#
loop_
_entity_poly.entity_id
_entity_poly.type
_entity_poly.pdbx_seq_one_letter_code
_entity_poly.pdbx_strand_id
1 'polypeptide(L)'
;MTREELLKKMRKAEEAKRTMFRDRSEGEREFDVLIRQNPSDGMMYFKRGEAYEIIGDLELAEQDFHTALPLILPGKLDWKQRVQEALERVQKAQSNDKILGKIPPTLKDKVEAALNKTQESRANMLDCCTALEGIADHIASAGKLPFQLTCGLAEKTKTLREKGLIGDVTASHMHTIRVLRNGAAHGESVLADDANVSRAALRAVVTRVFSNSS
;
A
#
# COMPACT_ATOMS: atom_id res chain seq x y z
N MET A 1 -11.50 19.09 26.85
CA MET A 1 -11.90 17.71 26.48
C MET A 1 -11.92 16.87 27.73
N THR A 2 -13.08 16.34 28.08
CA THR A 2 -13.27 15.51 29.27
C THR A 2 -12.73 14.08 29.03
N ARG A 3 -12.46 13.35 30.11
CA ARG A 3 -12.03 11.93 30.03
C ARG A 3 -13.03 11.07 29.26
N GLU A 4 -14.32 11.36 29.41
CA GLU A 4 -15.41 10.65 28.76
C GLU A 4 -15.46 10.90 27.25
N GLU A 5 -15.29 12.16 26.83
CA GLU A 5 -15.18 12.52 25.41
C GLU A 5 -13.99 11.83 24.74
N LEU A 6 -12.84 11.80 25.42
CA LEU A 6 -11.66 11.10 24.93
C LEU A 6 -11.91 9.60 24.76
N LEU A 7 -12.53 8.94 25.75
CA LEU A 7 -12.87 7.52 25.69
C LEU A 7 -13.87 7.21 24.56
N LYS A 8 -14.84 8.08 24.34
CA LYS A 8 -15.80 7.95 23.23
C LYS A 8 -15.11 8.03 21.87
N LYS A 9 -14.20 8.99 21.68
CA LYS A 9 -13.40 9.11 20.46
C LYS A 9 -12.53 7.88 20.22
N MET A 10 -11.83 7.41 21.26
CA MET A 10 -10.97 6.22 21.14
C MET A 10 -11.78 4.98 20.77
N ARG A 11 -12.96 4.76 21.36
CA ARG A 11 -13.84 3.64 20.99
C ARG A 11 -14.24 3.68 19.52
N LYS A 12 -14.64 4.84 19.01
CA LYS A 12 -14.99 5.00 17.59
C LYS A 12 -13.80 4.73 16.67
N ALA A 13 -12.60 5.17 17.04
CA ALA A 13 -11.40 4.89 16.26
C ALA A 13 -11.06 3.39 16.23
N GLU A 14 -11.25 2.67 17.35
CA GLU A 14 -11.06 1.22 17.40
C GLU A 14 -12.16 0.46 16.63
N GLU A 15 -13.39 0.97 16.61
CA GLU A 15 -14.48 0.46 15.76
C GLU A 15 -14.13 0.65 14.28
N ALA A 16 -13.76 1.86 13.86
CA ALA A 16 -13.34 2.16 12.49
C ALA A 16 -12.15 1.29 12.03
N LYS A 17 -11.21 1.02 12.93
CA LYS A 17 -10.09 0.09 12.69
C LYS A 17 -10.57 -1.34 12.43
N ARG A 18 -11.53 -1.84 13.22
CA ARG A 18 -12.15 -3.16 13.00
C ARG A 18 -12.95 -3.18 11.70
N THR A 19 -13.66 -2.09 11.39
CA THR A 19 -14.36 -1.95 10.13
C THR A 19 -13.37 -1.99 8.98
N MET A 20 -12.27 -1.23 9.02
CA MET A 20 -11.24 -1.21 7.97
C MET A 20 -10.66 -2.59 7.68
N PHE A 21 -10.48 -3.42 8.72
CA PHE A 21 -10.03 -4.80 8.54
C PHE A 21 -11.06 -5.68 7.79
N ARG A 22 -12.36 -5.39 7.92
CA ARG A 22 -13.45 -6.13 7.25
C ARG A 22 -13.81 -5.54 5.88
N ASP A 23 -13.91 -4.23 5.81
CA ASP A 23 -14.25 -3.41 4.67
C ASP A 23 -13.41 -2.12 4.75
N ARG A 24 -12.37 -2.08 3.91
CA ARG A 24 -11.43 -0.97 3.87
C ARG A 24 -12.14 0.36 3.62
N SER A 25 -12.98 0.42 2.59
CA SER A 25 -13.63 1.65 2.14
C SER A 25 -14.56 2.24 3.21
N GLU A 26 -15.29 1.38 3.92
CA GLU A 26 -16.13 1.85 5.04
C GLU A 26 -15.28 2.32 6.23
N GLY A 27 -14.21 1.60 6.57
CA GLY A 27 -13.30 2.02 7.64
C GLY A 27 -12.62 3.36 7.34
N GLU A 28 -12.18 3.59 6.09
CA GLU A 28 -11.63 4.87 5.63
C GLU A 28 -12.65 6.01 5.81
N ARG A 29 -13.91 5.79 5.41
CA ARG A 29 -15.00 6.77 5.61
C ARG A 29 -15.24 7.08 7.08
N GLU A 30 -15.25 6.07 7.95
CA GLU A 30 -15.41 6.27 9.38
C GLU A 30 -14.27 7.12 9.97
N PHE A 31 -13.02 6.84 9.59
CA PHE A 31 -11.88 7.66 10.01
C PHE A 31 -11.94 9.08 9.45
N ASP A 32 -12.36 9.26 8.20
CA ASP A 32 -12.52 10.59 7.61
C ASP A 32 -13.55 11.43 8.38
N VAL A 33 -14.65 10.82 8.83
CA VAL A 33 -15.62 11.49 9.70
C VAL A 33 -14.98 11.89 11.04
N LEU A 34 -14.18 11.02 11.64
CA LEU A 34 -13.47 11.31 12.90
C LEU A 34 -12.44 12.44 12.74
N ILE A 35 -11.68 12.44 11.64
CA ILE A 35 -10.68 13.46 11.32
C ILE A 35 -11.37 14.80 11.01
N ARG A 36 -12.48 14.81 10.27
CA ARG A 36 -13.23 16.06 9.99
C ARG A 36 -13.78 16.73 11.26
N GLN A 37 -14.11 15.96 12.30
CA GLN A 37 -14.55 16.51 13.58
C GLN A 37 -13.45 17.29 14.30
N ASN A 38 -12.20 16.87 14.15
CA ASN A 38 -11.05 17.64 14.63
C ASN A 38 -9.81 17.38 13.75
N PRO A 39 -9.59 18.18 12.70
CA PRO A 39 -8.47 17.98 11.78
C PRO A 39 -7.09 18.15 12.42
N SER A 40 -7.02 18.76 13.60
CA SER A 40 -5.80 18.95 14.38
C SER A 40 -5.53 17.83 15.39
N ASP A 41 -6.38 16.80 15.44
CA ASP A 41 -6.23 15.67 16.36
C ASP A 41 -5.25 14.63 15.79
N GLY A 42 -3.96 14.78 16.10
CA GLY A 42 -2.93 13.84 15.67
C GLY A 42 -3.21 12.38 16.04
N MET A 43 -4.06 12.15 17.05
CA MET A 43 -4.47 10.80 17.45
C MET A 43 -5.28 10.06 16.38
N MET A 44 -6.15 10.77 15.66
CA MET A 44 -7.01 10.14 14.66
C MET A 44 -6.20 9.69 13.45
N TYR A 45 -5.22 10.50 13.04
CA TYR A 45 -4.24 10.11 12.03
C TYR A 45 -3.41 8.92 12.50
N PHE A 46 -2.89 8.94 13.73
CA PHE A 46 -2.15 7.79 14.26
C PHE A 46 -2.98 6.50 14.25
N LYS A 47 -4.25 6.56 14.67
CA LYS A 47 -5.13 5.39 14.71
C LYS A 47 -5.49 4.87 13.31
N ARG A 48 -5.68 5.77 12.34
CA ARG A 48 -5.88 5.38 10.94
C ARG A 48 -4.59 4.77 10.36
N GLY A 49 -3.43 5.33 10.68
CA GLY A 49 -2.13 4.76 10.32
C GLY A 49 -1.92 3.35 10.89
N GLU A 50 -2.28 3.10 12.15
CA GLU A 50 -2.26 1.74 12.73
C GLU A 50 -3.22 0.78 12.01
N ALA A 51 -4.36 1.29 11.53
CA ALA A 51 -5.31 0.48 10.78
C ALA A 51 -4.77 0.12 9.39
N TYR A 52 -4.17 1.09 8.69
CA TYR A 52 -3.45 0.88 7.44
C TYR A 52 -2.29 -0.10 7.60
N GLU A 53 -1.53 0.02 8.68
CA GLU A 53 -0.43 -0.89 8.99
C GLU A 53 -0.93 -2.34 9.13
N ILE A 54 -2.06 -2.56 9.82
CA ILE A 54 -2.65 -3.90 10.00
C ILE A 54 -3.13 -4.50 8.68
N ILE A 55 -3.74 -3.70 7.80
CA ILE A 55 -4.18 -4.18 6.48
C ILE A 55 -3.03 -4.27 5.47
N GLY A 56 -1.81 -3.86 5.86
CA GLY A 56 -0.60 -3.96 5.05
C GLY A 56 -0.39 -2.83 4.05
N ASP A 57 -1.11 -1.72 4.17
CA ASP A 57 -0.92 -0.51 3.36
C ASP A 57 0.07 0.42 4.06
N LEU A 58 1.35 0.04 4.04
CA LEU A 58 2.37 0.69 4.85
C LEU A 58 2.70 2.11 4.36
N GLU A 59 2.52 2.43 3.08
CA GLU A 59 2.65 3.82 2.60
C GLU A 59 1.62 4.75 3.20
N LEU A 60 0.34 4.36 3.19
CA LEU A 60 -0.71 5.17 3.81
C LEU A 60 -0.53 5.24 5.33
N ALA A 61 -0.05 4.15 5.95
CA ALA A 61 0.32 4.16 7.36
C ALA A 61 1.43 5.19 7.65
N GLU A 62 2.50 5.19 6.86
CA GLU A 62 3.61 6.14 7.01
C GLU A 62 3.14 7.59 6.84
N GLN A 63 2.34 7.86 5.81
CA GLN A 63 1.78 9.18 5.54
C GLN A 63 0.94 9.70 6.73
N ASP A 64 0.11 8.83 7.30
CA ASP A 64 -0.71 9.17 8.46
C ASP A 64 0.13 9.39 9.71
N PHE A 65 1.18 8.59 9.94
CA PHE A 65 2.09 8.78 11.04
C PHE A 65 2.89 10.09 10.92
N HIS A 66 3.33 10.45 9.72
CA HIS A 66 3.95 11.75 9.46
C HIS A 66 3.00 12.92 9.69
N THR A 67 1.72 12.76 9.35
CA THR A 67 0.69 13.77 9.62
C THR A 67 0.36 13.87 11.11
N ALA A 68 0.38 12.75 11.83
CA ALA A 68 0.12 12.69 13.26
C ALA A 68 1.21 13.40 14.09
N LEU A 69 2.48 13.21 13.74
CA LEU A 69 3.63 13.65 14.53
C LEU A 69 3.63 15.16 14.89
N PRO A 70 3.41 16.11 13.95
CA PRO A 70 3.35 17.54 14.28
C PRO A 70 2.08 17.96 15.03
N LEU A 71 1.02 17.14 14.98
CA LEU A 71 -0.28 17.43 15.60
C LEU A 71 -0.39 16.90 17.04
N ILE A 72 0.57 16.10 17.51
CA ILE A 72 0.59 15.60 18.88
C ILE A 72 1.04 16.71 19.84
N LEU A 73 0.16 17.02 20.79
CA LEU A 73 0.43 18.03 21.81
C LEU A 73 1.68 17.68 22.65
N PRO A 74 2.54 18.67 22.98
CA PRO A 74 3.81 18.45 23.68
C PRO A 74 3.69 17.80 25.07
N GLY A 75 2.52 17.86 25.72
CA GLY A 75 2.23 17.15 26.98
C GLY A 75 1.86 15.66 26.82
N LYS A 76 1.85 15.13 25.59
CA LYS A 76 1.48 13.74 25.28
C LYS A 76 2.68 12.95 24.76
N LEU A 77 3.76 12.95 25.55
CA LEU A 77 5.05 12.37 25.17
C LEU A 77 4.92 10.89 24.75
N ASP A 78 4.10 10.10 25.45
CA ASP A 78 3.83 8.68 25.13
C ASP A 78 3.34 8.49 23.69
N TRP A 79 2.53 9.42 23.19
CA TRP A 79 1.96 9.30 21.85
C TRP A 79 2.98 9.66 20.79
N LYS A 80 3.81 10.69 21.04
CA LYS A 80 4.90 11.05 20.14
C LYS A 80 5.87 9.87 19.98
N GLN A 81 6.22 9.22 21.10
CA GLN A 81 7.06 8.02 21.08
C GLN A 81 6.40 6.88 20.27
N ARG A 82 5.12 6.60 20.50
CA ARG A 82 4.40 5.56 19.74
C ARG A 82 4.36 5.82 18.24
N VAL A 83 4.19 7.08 17.81
CA VAL A 83 4.24 7.43 16.39
C VAL A 83 5.63 7.23 15.82
N GLN A 84 6.68 7.60 16.55
CA GLN A 84 8.06 7.36 16.13
C GLN A 84 8.36 5.87 16.01
N GLU A 85 7.97 5.06 16.99
CA GLU A 85 8.10 3.60 16.95
C GLU A 85 7.31 3.00 15.77
N ALA A 86 6.12 3.53 15.46
CA ALA A 86 5.33 3.09 14.32
C ALA A 86 5.97 3.48 12.97
N LEU A 87 6.53 4.69 12.86
CA LEU A 87 7.31 5.11 11.70
C LEU A 87 8.53 4.22 11.51
N GLU A 88 9.28 3.93 12.56
CA GLU A 88 10.44 3.04 12.47
C GLU A 88 10.04 1.62 12.04
N ARG A 89 8.94 1.08 12.57
CA ARG A 89 8.41 -0.24 12.15
C ARG A 89 8.03 -0.25 10.67
N VAL A 90 7.28 0.76 10.23
CA VAL A 90 6.87 0.90 8.83
C VAL A 90 8.06 1.10 7.92
N GLN A 91 8.98 2.01 8.26
CA GLN A 91 10.21 2.27 7.50
C GLN A 91 11.09 1.04 7.40
N LYS A 92 11.23 0.27 8.49
CA LYS A 92 11.96 -0.99 8.48
C LYS A 92 11.30 -2.00 7.54
N ALA A 93 9.98 -2.18 7.63
CA ALA A 93 9.23 -3.06 6.75
C ALA A 93 9.29 -2.63 5.28
N GLN A 94 9.38 -1.32 5.04
CA GLN A 94 9.55 -0.68 3.75
C GLN A 94 11.00 -0.78 3.21
N SER A 95 12.01 -0.80 4.07
CA SER A 95 13.44 -0.78 3.70
C SER A 95 13.99 -2.11 3.17
N ASN A 96 13.16 -3.15 3.13
CA ASN A 96 13.55 -4.50 2.71
C ASN A 96 13.50 -4.71 1.18
N ASP A 97 13.06 -3.72 0.40
CA ASP A 97 13.06 -3.82 -1.06
C ASP A 97 14.49 -3.71 -1.62
N LYS A 98 14.91 -4.70 -2.44
CA LYS A 98 16.19 -4.62 -3.14
C LYS A 98 16.06 -3.69 -4.33
N ILE A 99 16.74 -2.54 -4.29
CA ILE A 99 16.82 -1.64 -5.45
C ILE A 99 17.61 -2.31 -6.58
N LEU A 100 16.96 -2.51 -7.73
CA LEU A 100 17.56 -3.17 -8.90
C LEU A 100 18.24 -2.20 -9.88
N GLY A 101 18.22 -0.90 -9.58
CA GLY A 101 18.73 0.13 -10.48
C GLY A 101 17.65 0.66 -11.42
N LYS A 102 17.98 0.95 -12.68
CA LYS A 102 17.03 1.53 -13.65
C LYS A 102 16.06 0.47 -14.21
N ILE A 103 14.84 0.89 -14.54
CA ILE A 103 13.87 0.05 -15.25
C ILE A 103 14.47 -0.37 -16.60
N PRO A 104 14.48 -1.67 -16.94
CA PRO A 104 14.93 -2.13 -18.25
C PRO A 104 14.11 -1.49 -19.38
N PRO A 105 14.73 -1.08 -20.51
CA PRO A 105 14.00 -0.49 -21.64
C PRO A 105 12.85 -1.38 -22.14
N THR A 106 13.05 -2.70 -22.10
CA THR A 106 12.05 -3.71 -22.50
C THR A 106 10.80 -3.76 -21.61
N LEU A 107 10.91 -3.28 -20.36
CA LEU A 107 9.81 -3.17 -19.41
C LEU A 107 9.24 -1.76 -19.32
N LYS A 108 10.08 -0.73 -19.58
CA LYS A 108 9.70 0.67 -19.47
C LYS A 108 8.45 1.00 -20.27
N ASP A 109 8.42 0.60 -21.55
CA ASP A 109 7.28 0.88 -22.44
C ASP A 109 5.98 0.22 -21.94
N LYS A 110 6.08 -0.99 -21.39
CA LYS A 110 4.92 -1.74 -20.85
C LYS A 110 4.38 -1.07 -19.58
N VAL A 111 5.28 -0.65 -18.68
CA VAL A 111 4.92 0.05 -17.44
C VAL A 111 4.29 1.41 -17.76
N GLU A 112 4.88 2.18 -18.66
CA GLU A 112 4.35 3.49 -19.07
C GLU A 112 2.99 3.35 -19.77
N ALA A 113 2.82 2.35 -20.64
CA ALA A 113 1.53 2.06 -21.27
C ALA A 113 0.45 1.72 -20.22
N ALA A 114 0.78 0.90 -19.22
CA ALA A 114 -0.15 0.54 -18.15
C ALA A 114 -0.54 1.75 -17.27
N LEU A 115 0.39 2.67 -17.01
CA LEU A 115 0.14 3.86 -16.19
C LEU A 115 -0.67 4.94 -16.93
N ASN A 116 -0.47 5.08 -18.25
CA ASN A 116 -1.05 6.16 -19.05
C ASN A 116 -2.45 5.86 -19.60
N LYS A 117 -2.90 4.60 -19.61
CA LYS A 117 -4.25 4.24 -20.06
C LYS A 117 -5.32 4.66 -19.04
N THR A 118 -6.00 5.77 -19.29
CA THR A 118 -7.05 6.33 -18.41
C THR A 118 -8.49 5.99 -18.80
N GLN A 119 -8.74 5.57 -20.05
CA GLN A 119 -10.10 5.45 -20.61
C GLN A 119 -10.72 4.05 -20.50
N GLU A 120 -9.95 3.00 -20.23
CA GLU A 120 -10.46 1.61 -20.16
C GLU A 120 -10.11 0.95 -18.82
N SER A 121 -11.02 1.02 -17.84
CA SER A 121 -10.78 0.53 -16.48
C SER A 121 -10.40 -0.96 -16.43
N ARG A 122 -11.04 -1.80 -17.26
CA ARG A 122 -10.81 -3.25 -17.29
C ARG A 122 -9.50 -3.64 -17.99
N ALA A 123 -9.20 -3.01 -19.12
CA ALA A 123 -7.94 -3.25 -19.85
C ALA A 123 -6.73 -2.76 -19.05
N ASN A 124 -6.89 -1.63 -18.35
CA ASN A 124 -5.86 -1.07 -17.49
C ASN A 124 -5.40 -2.05 -16.40
N MET A 125 -6.32 -2.69 -15.69
CA MET A 125 -5.95 -3.64 -14.62
C MET A 125 -5.23 -4.88 -15.16
N LEU A 126 -5.61 -5.35 -16.35
CA LEU A 126 -4.92 -6.46 -17.00
C LEU A 126 -3.49 -6.06 -17.39
N ASP A 127 -3.32 -4.87 -17.96
CA ASP A 127 -2.02 -4.31 -18.32
C ASP A 127 -1.14 -4.08 -17.07
N CYS A 128 -1.71 -3.61 -15.96
CA CYS A 128 -0.99 -3.47 -14.68
C CYS A 128 -0.50 -4.82 -14.17
N CYS A 129 -1.32 -5.87 -14.24
CA CYS A 129 -0.90 -7.22 -13.89
C CYS A 129 0.22 -7.74 -14.80
N THR A 130 0.12 -7.57 -16.11
CA THR A 130 1.14 -8.02 -17.06
C THR A 130 2.46 -7.26 -16.90
N ALA A 131 2.41 -5.95 -16.64
CA ALA A 131 3.59 -5.17 -16.31
C ALA A 131 4.25 -5.68 -15.02
N LEU A 132 3.44 -6.00 -14.01
CA LEU A 132 3.90 -6.54 -12.73
C LEU A 132 4.54 -7.93 -12.86
N GLU A 133 3.96 -8.81 -13.69
CA GLU A 133 4.55 -10.12 -14.02
C GLU A 133 5.93 -9.94 -14.66
N GLY A 134 6.07 -8.98 -15.59
CA GLY A 134 7.37 -8.65 -16.19
C GLY A 134 8.39 -8.11 -15.17
N ILE A 135 7.95 -7.28 -14.22
CA ILE A 135 8.80 -6.80 -13.12
C ILE A 135 9.23 -7.97 -12.23
N ALA A 136 8.31 -8.86 -11.87
CA ALA A 136 8.61 -10.03 -11.06
C ALA A 136 9.65 -10.95 -11.72
N ASP A 137 9.52 -11.19 -13.03
CA ASP A 137 10.46 -11.99 -13.81
C ASP A 137 11.84 -11.34 -13.91
N HIS A 138 11.87 -10.01 -14.03
CA HIS A 138 13.13 -9.28 -14.00
C HIS A 138 13.81 -9.37 -12.62
N ILE A 139 13.08 -9.14 -11.53
CA ILE A 139 13.61 -9.27 -10.16
C ILE A 139 14.15 -10.69 -9.93
N ALA A 140 13.40 -11.70 -10.37
CA ALA A 140 13.81 -13.09 -10.29
C ALA A 140 15.13 -13.36 -11.04
N SER A 141 15.24 -12.88 -12.28
CA SER A 141 16.45 -13.04 -13.10
C SER A 141 17.66 -12.37 -12.45
N ALA A 142 17.49 -11.15 -11.91
CA ALA A 142 18.53 -10.43 -11.17
C ALA A 142 18.92 -11.13 -9.86
N GLY A 143 17.96 -11.81 -9.22
CA GLY A 143 18.15 -12.66 -8.04
C GLY A 143 18.70 -14.06 -8.35
N LYS A 144 18.95 -14.40 -9.61
CA LYS A 144 19.34 -15.75 -10.08
C LYS A 144 18.36 -16.85 -9.65
N LEU A 145 17.06 -16.53 -9.55
CA LEU A 145 16.02 -17.49 -9.20
C LEU A 145 15.52 -18.23 -10.45
N PRO A 146 15.43 -19.58 -10.43
CA PRO A 146 14.94 -20.36 -11.55
C PRO A 146 13.41 -20.48 -11.47
N PHE A 147 12.65 -19.44 -11.81
CA PHE A 147 11.22 -19.64 -12.04
C PHE A 147 11.02 -20.31 -13.39
N GLN A 148 10.41 -21.50 -13.39
CA GLN A 148 9.85 -22.08 -14.60
C GLN A 148 8.63 -21.24 -15.03
N LEU A 149 8.44 -21.13 -16.35
CA LEU A 149 7.44 -20.30 -17.05
C LEU A 149 5.95 -20.53 -16.65
N THR A 150 5.66 -21.37 -15.65
CA THR A 150 4.32 -21.88 -15.31
C THR A 150 3.77 -21.38 -13.98
N CYS A 151 4.55 -20.67 -13.14
CA CYS A 151 4.07 -20.19 -11.85
C CYS A 151 3.30 -18.86 -11.97
N GLY A 152 2.09 -18.79 -11.40
CA GLY A 152 1.27 -17.58 -11.39
C GLY A 152 1.86 -16.46 -10.52
N LEU A 153 1.40 -15.22 -10.74
CA LEU A 153 1.89 -14.01 -10.04
C LEU A 153 1.92 -14.15 -8.51
N ALA A 154 0.94 -14.85 -7.91
CA ALA A 154 0.91 -15.08 -6.45
C ALA A 154 2.13 -15.86 -5.93
N GLU A 155 2.54 -16.91 -6.65
CA GLU A 155 3.68 -17.74 -6.26
C GLU A 155 5.00 -17.02 -6.49
N LYS A 156 5.08 -16.21 -7.57
CA LYS A 156 6.21 -15.31 -7.82
C LYS A 156 6.36 -14.31 -6.67
N THR A 157 5.29 -13.60 -6.30
CA THR A 157 5.30 -12.63 -5.19
C THR A 157 5.74 -13.27 -3.87
N LYS A 158 5.16 -14.44 -3.53
CA LYS A 158 5.53 -15.17 -2.30
C LYS A 158 7.02 -15.53 -2.29
N THR A 159 7.51 -16.10 -3.39
CA THR A 159 8.91 -16.54 -3.48
C THR A 159 9.89 -15.35 -3.45
N LEU A 160 9.58 -14.27 -4.18
CA LEU A 160 10.40 -13.05 -4.17
C LEU A 160 10.50 -12.45 -2.76
N ARG A 161 9.39 -12.48 -2.01
CA ARG A 161 9.33 -12.03 -0.61
C ARG A 161 10.16 -12.94 0.30
N GLU A 162 9.97 -14.26 0.21
CA GLU A 162 10.73 -15.24 1.02
C GLU A 162 12.23 -15.19 0.77
N LYS A 163 12.64 -14.80 -0.44
CA LYS A 163 14.05 -14.61 -0.80
C LYS A 163 14.60 -13.23 -0.45
N GLY A 164 13.77 -12.34 0.12
CA GLY A 164 14.17 -10.99 0.49
C GLY A 164 14.54 -10.11 -0.71
N LEU A 165 14.01 -10.40 -1.90
CA LEU A 165 14.21 -9.57 -3.10
C LEU A 165 13.20 -8.43 -3.18
N ILE A 166 12.02 -8.64 -2.59
CA ILE A 166 10.99 -7.62 -2.37
C ILE A 166 10.58 -7.63 -0.90
N GLY A 167 10.25 -6.46 -0.37
CA GLY A 167 9.67 -6.26 0.94
C GLY A 167 8.16 -6.54 0.96
N ASP A 168 7.60 -6.53 2.17
CA ASP A 168 6.20 -6.86 2.41
C ASP A 168 5.23 -5.90 1.71
N VAL A 169 5.66 -4.66 1.55
CA VAL A 169 4.88 -3.59 0.94
C VAL A 169 4.73 -3.78 -0.57
N THR A 170 5.84 -4.04 -1.25
CA THR A 170 5.83 -4.40 -2.68
C THR A 170 4.98 -5.66 -2.90
N ALA A 171 5.08 -6.65 -2.01
CA ALA A 171 4.26 -7.85 -2.08
C ALA A 171 2.75 -7.56 -1.88
N SER A 172 2.41 -6.62 -0.99
CA SER A 172 1.03 -6.15 -0.77
C SER A 172 0.45 -5.49 -2.01
N HIS A 173 1.16 -4.53 -2.62
CA HIS A 173 0.74 -3.90 -3.88
C HIS A 173 0.58 -4.91 -5.02
N MET A 174 1.51 -5.87 -5.12
CA MET A 174 1.39 -6.98 -6.08
C MET A 174 0.13 -7.81 -5.85
N HIS A 175 -0.24 -8.05 -4.58
CA HIS A 175 -1.44 -8.78 -4.22
C HIS A 175 -2.71 -8.00 -4.58
N THR A 176 -2.76 -6.70 -4.29
CA THR A 176 -3.91 -5.83 -4.61
C THR A 176 -4.22 -5.84 -6.10
N ILE A 177 -3.22 -5.60 -6.96
CA ILE A 177 -3.40 -5.62 -8.42
C ILE A 177 -3.91 -6.98 -8.88
N ARG A 178 -3.40 -8.07 -8.30
CA ARG A 178 -3.85 -9.44 -8.62
C ARG A 178 -5.32 -9.68 -8.24
N VAL A 179 -5.76 -9.23 -7.06
CA VAL A 179 -7.15 -9.37 -6.62
C VAL A 179 -8.09 -8.58 -7.53
N LEU A 180 -7.76 -7.33 -7.82
CA LEU A 180 -8.55 -6.48 -8.71
C LEU A 180 -8.64 -7.07 -10.13
N ARG A 181 -7.54 -7.61 -10.66
CA ARG A 181 -7.54 -8.33 -11.95
C ARG A 181 -8.42 -9.58 -11.93
N ASN A 182 -8.43 -10.35 -10.85
CA ASN A 182 -9.28 -11.53 -10.75
C ASN A 182 -10.78 -11.15 -10.73
N GLY A 183 -11.17 -10.14 -9.95
CA GLY A 183 -12.55 -9.63 -9.97
C GLY A 183 -12.96 -9.15 -11.36
N ALA A 184 -12.06 -8.42 -12.03
CA ALA A 184 -12.24 -7.97 -13.40
C ALA A 184 -12.34 -9.14 -14.41
N ALA A 185 -11.60 -10.24 -14.20
CA ALA A 185 -11.66 -11.41 -15.07
C ALA A 185 -12.99 -12.18 -14.92
N HIS A 186 -13.53 -12.25 -13.70
CA HIS A 186 -14.78 -12.96 -13.38
C HIS A 186 -16.06 -12.16 -13.66
N GLY A 187 -15.94 -10.96 -14.24
CA GLY A 187 -17.08 -10.16 -14.68
C GLY A 187 -17.75 -9.34 -13.58
N GLU A 188 -17.06 -9.14 -12.46
CA GLU A 188 -17.50 -8.18 -11.45
C GLU A 188 -17.48 -6.74 -12.01
N SER A 189 -18.33 -5.87 -11.47
CA SER A 189 -18.41 -4.46 -11.90
C SER A 189 -17.11 -3.73 -11.58
N VAL A 190 -16.27 -3.56 -12.59
CA VAL A 190 -15.04 -2.78 -12.50
C VAL A 190 -15.38 -1.30 -12.40
N LEU A 191 -15.11 -0.68 -11.24
CA LEU A 191 -15.27 0.76 -11.06
C LEU A 191 -14.04 1.51 -11.60
N ALA A 192 -14.21 2.78 -11.95
CA ALA A 192 -13.10 3.65 -12.33
C ALA A 192 -12.06 3.78 -11.18
N ASP A 193 -12.53 3.67 -9.93
CA ASP A 193 -11.69 3.71 -8.74
C ASP A 193 -10.75 2.50 -8.64
N ASP A 194 -11.18 1.31 -9.07
CA ASP A 194 -10.34 0.09 -9.05
C ASP A 194 -9.15 0.19 -10.00
N ALA A 195 -9.36 0.81 -11.16
CA ALA A 195 -8.29 1.10 -12.11
C ALA A 195 -7.32 2.15 -11.57
N ASN A 196 -7.82 3.15 -10.84
CA ASN A 196 -6.97 4.14 -10.17
C ASN A 196 -6.09 3.48 -9.09
N VAL A 197 -6.68 2.62 -8.27
CA VAL A 197 -5.96 1.85 -7.23
C VAL A 197 -4.89 0.96 -7.85
N SER A 198 -5.22 0.24 -8.94
CA SER A 198 -4.25 -0.63 -9.64
C SER A 198 -3.05 0.16 -10.20
N ARG A 199 -3.28 1.34 -10.76
CA ARG A 199 -2.20 2.22 -11.26
C ARG A 199 -1.36 2.78 -10.14
N ALA A 200 -1.99 3.21 -9.04
CA ALA A 200 -1.28 3.73 -7.87
C ALA A 200 -0.36 2.65 -7.28
N ALA A 201 -0.88 1.43 -7.11
CA ALA A 201 -0.12 0.28 -6.65
C ALA A 201 1.04 -0.07 -7.61
N LEU A 202 0.82 -0.05 -8.93
CA LEU A 202 1.89 -0.31 -9.90
C LEU A 202 2.99 0.76 -9.82
N ARG A 203 2.63 2.03 -9.74
CA ARG A 203 3.58 3.13 -9.59
C ARG A 203 4.39 2.99 -8.30
N ALA A 204 3.75 2.58 -7.19
CA ALA A 204 4.43 2.34 -5.93
C ALA A 204 5.49 1.23 -6.09
N VAL A 205 5.11 0.07 -6.65
CA VAL A 205 6.05 -1.05 -6.91
C VAL A 205 7.24 -0.58 -7.75
N VAL A 206 6.98 0.14 -8.84
CA VAL A 206 8.04 0.62 -9.74
C VAL A 206 9.00 1.55 -9.01
N THR A 207 8.49 2.48 -8.22
CA THR A 207 9.29 3.47 -7.47
C THR A 207 10.13 2.81 -6.37
N ARG A 208 9.65 1.70 -5.81
CA ARG A 208 10.34 0.97 -4.74
C ARG A 208 11.38 0.00 -5.27
N VAL A 209 11.11 -0.67 -6.39
CA VAL A 209 12.02 -1.67 -6.98
C VAL A 209 13.11 -1.01 -7.84
N PHE A 210 12.80 0.12 -8.48
CA PHE A 210 13.71 0.80 -9.40
C PHE A 210 14.06 2.21 -8.91
N SER A 211 15.29 2.64 -9.16
CA SER A 211 15.77 3.96 -8.79
C SER A 211 15.21 5.06 -9.71
N ASN A 212 14.72 6.16 -9.12
CA ASN A 212 14.27 7.37 -9.86
C ASN A 212 15.41 8.23 -10.46
N SER A 213 16.67 7.82 -10.29
CA SER A 213 17.82 8.60 -10.73
C SER A 213 17.90 8.64 -12.26
N SER A 214 17.64 9.83 -12.80
CA SER A 214 17.77 10.19 -14.23
C SER A 214 19.15 9.83 -14.75
#